data_AF-A0A4R9JP12-F1
#
_entry.id   AF-A0A4R9JP12-F1
#
_cell.length_a   1.000
_cell.length_b   1.000
_cell.length_c   1.000
_cell.angle_alpha   90.00
_cell.angle_beta   90.00
_cell.angle_gamma   90.00
#
_symmetry.space_group_name_H-M   'P 1'
#
loop_
_entity.id
_entity.type
_entity.pdbx_description
1 polymer ?
#
loop_
_entity_poly.entity_id
_entity_poly.type
_entity_poly.pdbx_seq_one_letter_code
_entity_poly.pdbx_strand_id
1 'polypeptide(L)'
;MEDSAGVLTDTSVIDQMINTEEAASGMEIAVVTLPTIGSYVPKDFAVALFNHWKIGKKEKDNGILILHIIDQRRVEIEIGYGLEGDLPDATVKRIIDTYTIPSFKADNFQKGHADTVAALINKYNHPEIAVEDLVTDVSESNYISDATSLPYDATVSNEVKRTNVYDYQGKAYTDLSLEEKQILDQTIETYNTTPNFFLNDEESRLLNEKIAEGERLEREESFHFKSTFILGYIGIFLLLNVLQRLLVWITPSPTAKYHIVHKTDFFLYYGLVISPLIILITALSLYLGEALFPVSIFLIIGSIVVYFLFFGDHRMQKLKARLQAIRNIPRTCKHCGNTMTKLSEEADNKHLSQGQISEEIVNSVDYDVWVCGSCRNHAIFKFRNISPEYIYKGTSFPKIKVCPECKFETFVCKSSRVLSEATYSSSGKVEVRRNCAHCKHHVTEYETIPKKQKSSSGSGGGGGGGGGGSFGGGSSGGGGSGGSY
;
A
#
# COMPACT_ATOMS: atom_id res chain seq x y z
N MET A 1 15.56 30.22 10.57
CA MET A 1 15.71 29.13 11.55
C MET A 1 14.91 29.42 12.81
N GLU A 2 14.52 28.42 13.60
CA GLU A 2 13.87 28.58 14.93
C GLU A 2 14.54 27.65 15.95
N ASP A 3 15.18 28.20 17.00
CA ASP A 3 15.89 27.44 18.04
C ASP A 3 15.24 27.60 19.42
N SER A 4 14.00 27.17 19.58
CA SER A 4 13.30 27.30 20.86
C SER A 4 13.90 26.41 21.96
N ALA A 5 14.73 25.42 21.60
CA ALA A 5 15.43 24.56 22.55
C ALA A 5 16.78 25.14 23.05
N GLY A 6 17.32 26.16 22.39
CA GLY A 6 18.62 26.75 22.74
C GLY A 6 19.79 25.79 22.57
N VAL A 7 19.73 24.87 21.61
CA VAL A 7 20.77 23.85 21.39
C VAL A 7 21.77 24.23 20.30
N LEU A 8 21.52 25.34 19.60
CA LEU A 8 22.38 25.84 18.54
C LEU A 8 23.22 27.00 19.07
N THR A 9 24.53 26.90 18.90
CA THR A 9 25.46 27.91 19.38
C THR A 9 25.54 29.10 18.43
N ASP A 10 25.34 28.87 17.13
CA ASP A 10 25.38 29.89 16.09
C ASP A 10 24.54 29.47 14.88
N THR A 11 23.47 30.21 14.57
CA THR A 11 22.59 29.91 13.43
C THR A 11 23.10 30.47 12.11
N SER A 12 24.07 31.39 12.12
CA SER A 12 24.45 32.22 10.97
C SER A 12 24.90 31.39 9.76
N VAL A 13 25.71 30.36 9.99
CA VAL A 13 26.20 29.45 8.94
C VAL A 13 25.05 28.68 8.29
N ILE A 14 24.10 28.20 9.11
CA ILE A 14 22.95 27.44 8.63
C ILE A 14 21.98 28.35 7.88
N ASP A 15 21.66 29.51 8.44
CA ASP A 15 20.82 30.51 7.78
C ASP A 15 21.44 30.97 6.45
N GLN A 16 22.76 31.13 6.37
CA GLN A 16 23.44 31.48 5.12
C GLN A 16 23.33 30.37 4.06
N MET A 17 23.51 29.09 4.44
CA MET A 17 23.33 27.96 3.52
C MET A 17 21.90 27.91 2.98
N ILE A 18 20.90 28.04 3.87
CA ILE A 18 19.49 28.01 3.53
C ILE A 18 19.13 29.16 2.58
N ASN A 19 19.52 30.40 2.92
CA ASN A 19 19.20 31.58 2.10
C ASN A 19 19.88 31.52 0.71
N THR A 20 21.11 30.98 0.66
CA THR A 20 21.84 30.82 -0.62
C THR A 20 21.14 29.82 -1.52
N GLU A 21 20.71 28.69 -0.96
CA GLU A 21 20.01 27.65 -1.72
C GLU A 21 18.61 28.10 -2.14
N GLU A 22 17.87 28.79 -1.26
CA GLU A 22 16.57 29.36 -1.62
C GLU A 22 16.70 30.34 -2.79
N ALA A 23 17.74 31.19 -2.81
CA ALA A 23 17.99 32.10 -3.92
C ALA A 23 18.36 31.37 -5.23
N ALA A 24 19.00 30.19 -5.14
CA ALA A 24 19.47 29.43 -6.30
C ALA A 24 18.40 28.54 -6.93
N SER A 25 17.68 27.75 -6.13
CA SER A 25 16.70 26.76 -6.60
C SER A 25 15.25 27.12 -6.26
N GLY A 26 15.05 28.05 -5.32
CA GLY A 26 13.75 28.35 -4.73
C GLY A 26 13.30 27.34 -3.68
N MET A 27 14.15 26.37 -3.30
CA MET A 27 13.87 25.40 -2.24
C MET A 27 13.83 26.10 -0.88
N GLU A 28 12.82 25.81 -0.06
CA GLU A 28 12.68 26.40 1.27
C GLU A 28 13.02 25.36 2.34
N ILE A 29 14.03 25.63 3.16
CA ILE A 29 14.43 24.76 4.27
C ILE A 29 14.15 25.46 5.58
N ALA A 30 13.41 24.82 6.47
CA ALA A 30 13.20 25.26 7.85
C ALA A 30 13.86 24.29 8.82
N VAL A 31 14.63 24.82 9.77
CA VAL A 31 15.18 24.06 10.90
C VAL A 31 14.52 24.55 12.16
N VAL A 32 13.92 23.63 12.92
CA VAL A 32 13.17 23.89 14.14
C VAL A 32 13.66 22.97 15.25
N THR A 33 14.09 23.54 16.37
CA THR A 33 14.42 22.79 17.58
C THR A 33 13.41 23.12 18.68
N LEU A 34 12.88 22.09 19.35
CA LEU A 34 11.91 22.23 20.42
C LEU A 34 12.38 21.42 21.64
N PRO A 35 12.31 22.00 22.86
CA PRO A 35 12.67 21.26 24.06
C PRO A 35 11.74 20.08 24.30
N THR A 36 10.45 20.24 23.99
CA THR A 36 9.44 19.19 24.08
C THR A 36 8.26 19.46 23.14
N ILE A 37 7.57 18.39 22.74
CA ILE A 37 6.22 18.43 22.14
C ILE A 37 5.20 17.72 23.03
N GLY A 38 5.50 17.53 24.32
CA GLY A 38 4.68 16.73 25.23
C GLY A 38 4.54 15.28 24.76
N SER A 39 3.32 14.75 24.80
CA SER A 39 3.03 13.36 24.43
C SER A 39 2.65 13.16 22.96
N TYR A 40 2.84 14.17 22.09
CA TYR A 40 2.56 14.04 20.67
C TYR A 40 3.59 13.12 19.98
N VAL A 41 3.14 12.47 18.90
CA VAL A 41 3.99 11.64 18.04
C VAL A 41 4.84 12.57 17.16
N PRO A 42 6.18 12.45 17.16
CA PRO A 42 7.09 13.32 16.41
C PRO A 42 6.75 13.50 14.93
N LYS A 43 6.45 12.39 14.25
CA LYS A 43 6.13 12.40 12.81
C LYS A 43 4.86 13.19 12.52
N ASP A 44 3.80 12.94 13.30
CA ASP A 44 2.52 13.63 13.11
C ASP A 44 2.66 15.13 13.39
N PHE A 45 3.44 15.48 14.42
CA PHE A 45 3.76 16.87 14.75
C PHE A 45 4.57 17.55 13.63
N ALA A 46 5.58 16.87 13.07
CA ALA A 46 6.39 17.40 11.98
C ALA A 46 5.53 17.68 10.73
N VAL A 47 4.64 16.75 10.36
CA VAL A 47 3.69 16.94 9.24
C VAL A 47 2.74 18.10 9.51
N ALA A 48 2.18 18.19 10.73
CA ALA A 48 1.29 19.28 11.11
C ALA A 48 2.00 20.64 11.05
N LEU A 49 3.23 20.71 11.57
CA LEU A 49 4.05 21.92 11.54
C LEU A 49 4.41 22.33 10.11
N PHE A 50 4.83 21.37 9.27
CA PHE A 50 5.14 21.60 7.86
C PHE A 50 3.97 22.24 7.10
N ASN A 51 2.77 21.68 7.29
CA ASN A 51 1.56 22.17 6.65
C ASN A 51 1.10 23.52 7.24
N HIS A 52 1.23 23.70 8.55
CA HIS A 52 0.85 24.94 9.22
C HIS A 52 1.70 26.13 8.75
N TRP A 53 3.01 25.94 8.64
CA TRP A 53 3.95 26.95 8.15
C TRP A 53 3.96 27.09 6.63
N LYS A 54 3.33 26.15 5.92
CA LYS A 54 3.27 26.12 4.45
C LYS A 54 4.66 26.19 3.83
N ILE A 55 5.53 25.32 4.32
CA ILE A 55 6.93 25.28 3.91
C ILE A 55 7.01 24.78 2.47
N GLY A 56 7.63 25.57 1.59
CA GLY A 56 7.72 25.33 0.15
C GLY A 56 6.98 26.38 -0.67
N LYS A 57 7.48 26.68 -1.87
CA LYS A 57 6.81 27.60 -2.79
C LYS A 57 5.53 26.96 -3.33
N LYS A 58 4.46 27.75 -3.36
CA LYS A 58 3.18 27.37 -3.97
C LYS A 58 3.41 26.85 -5.39
N GLU A 59 2.82 25.69 -5.72
CA GLU A 59 2.93 24.98 -7.01
C GLU A 59 4.25 24.24 -7.26
N LYS A 60 5.30 24.49 -6.47
CA LYS A 60 6.55 23.73 -6.55
C LYS A 60 6.65 22.67 -5.46
N ASP A 61 5.95 22.85 -4.34
CA ASP A 61 5.95 21.94 -3.18
C ASP A 61 7.37 21.51 -2.79
N ASN A 62 8.31 22.48 -2.79
CA ASN A 62 9.74 22.27 -2.63
C ASN A 62 10.26 22.71 -1.26
N GLY A 63 9.49 22.38 -0.22
CA GLY A 63 9.82 22.65 1.17
C GLY A 63 10.53 21.49 1.85
N ILE A 64 11.37 21.78 2.83
CA ILE A 64 11.97 20.80 3.75
C ILE A 64 11.85 21.35 5.18
N LEU A 65 11.37 20.53 6.12
CA LEU A 65 11.41 20.82 7.55
C LEU A 65 12.34 19.83 8.24
N ILE A 66 13.27 20.33 9.05
CA ILE A 66 14.06 19.53 9.99
C ILE A 66 13.59 19.89 11.40
N LEU A 67 12.89 18.96 12.06
CA LEU A 67 12.37 19.10 13.40
C LEU A 67 13.20 18.28 14.38
N HIS A 68 13.74 18.93 15.41
CA HIS A 68 14.49 18.28 16.48
C HIS A 68 13.78 18.45 17.83
N ILE A 69 13.46 17.34 18.50
CA ILE A 69 12.71 17.28 19.75
C ILE A 69 13.64 16.72 20.84
N ILE A 70 14.05 17.56 21.77
CA ILE A 70 15.14 17.25 22.71
C ILE A 70 14.74 16.18 23.73
N ASP A 71 13.60 16.34 24.40
CA ASP A 71 13.15 15.42 25.45
C ASP A 71 12.87 13.99 24.92
N GLN A 72 12.35 13.90 23.69
CA GLN A 72 12.13 12.63 23.00
C GLN A 72 13.37 12.10 22.27
N ARG A 73 14.49 12.87 22.28
CA ARG A 73 15.74 12.56 21.56
C ARG A 73 15.47 12.15 20.11
N ARG A 74 14.65 12.93 19.43
CA ARG A 74 14.11 12.58 18.12
C ARG A 74 14.35 13.70 17.11
N VAL A 75 14.76 13.33 15.90
CA VAL A 75 14.74 14.20 14.73
C VAL A 75 13.76 13.64 13.70
N GLU A 76 13.00 14.51 13.06
CA GLU A 76 12.11 14.21 11.93
C GLU A 76 12.40 15.20 10.80
N ILE A 77 12.48 14.71 9.57
CA ILE A 77 12.64 15.53 8.37
C ILE A 77 11.43 15.31 7.48
N GLU A 78 10.64 16.35 7.24
CA GLU A 78 9.52 16.34 6.28
C GLU A 78 9.93 17.02 4.98
N ILE A 79 9.47 16.46 3.86
CA ILE A 79 9.81 16.92 2.53
C ILE A 79 8.52 17.19 1.76
N GLY A 80 8.50 18.26 0.98
CA GLY A 80 7.41 18.57 0.08
C GLY A 80 7.39 17.64 -1.14
N TYR A 81 6.20 17.40 -1.68
CA TYR A 81 5.98 16.46 -2.79
C TYR A 81 6.86 16.74 -4.02
N GLY A 82 7.19 18.00 -4.27
CA GLY A 82 8.03 18.40 -5.40
C GLY A 82 9.49 17.93 -5.31
N LEU A 83 9.95 17.51 -4.13
CA LEU A 83 11.31 17.04 -3.88
C LEU A 83 11.40 15.53 -3.67
N GLU A 84 10.29 14.79 -3.64
CA GLU A 84 10.29 13.32 -3.44
C GLU A 84 11.13 12.56 -4.48
N GLY A 85 11.20 13.07 -5.71
CA GLY A 85 11.98 12.48 -6.78
C GLY A 85 13.49 12.56 -6.54
N ASP A 86 13.95 13.68 -5.97
CA ASP A 86 15.36 13.99 -5.76
C ASP A 86 15.83 13.53 -4.35
N LEU A 87 14.96 13.69 -3.36
CA LEU A 87 15.17 13.36 -1.95
C LEU A 87 14.09 12.37 -1.46
N PRO A 88 14.09 11.11 -1.94
CA PRO A 88 13.14 10.12 -1.46
C PRO A 88 13.41 9.75 0.01
N ASP A 89 12.38 9.25 0.68
CA ASP A 89 12.39 8.91 2.12
C ASP A 89 13.62 8.07 2.54
N ALA A 90 13.97 7.05 1.77
CA ALA A 90 15.15 6.21 2.05
C ALA A 90 16.48 6.97 1.98
N THR A 91 16.60 7.98 1.12
CA THR A 91 17.79 8.84 1.03
C THR A 91 17.87 9.74 2.24
N VAL A 92 16.76 10.36 2.63
CA VAL A 92 16.71 11.25 3.80
C VAL A 92 16.92 10.49 5.10
N LYS A 93 16.36 9.28 5.24
CA LYS A 93 16.67 8.39 6.37
C LYS A 93 18.17 8.13 6.49
N ARG A 94 18.83 7.89 5.36
CA ARG A 94 20.26 7.62 5.32
C ARG A 94 21.07 8.87 5.64
N ILE A 95 20.66 10.06 5.20
CA ILE A 95 21.27 11.33 5.62
C ILE A 95 21.18 11.49 7.14
N ILE A 96 20.01 11.21 7.72
CA ILE A 96 19.82 11.25 9.19
C ILE A 96 20.78 10.30 9.91
N ASP A 97 20.87 9.05 9.44
CA ASP A 97 21.73 8.04 10.05
C ASP A 97 23.23 8.32 9.88
N THR A 98 23.62 8.95 8.78
CA THR A 98 25.03 9.25 8.44
C THR A 98 25.52 10.52 9.12
N TYR A 99 24.72 11.60 9.11
CA TYR A 99 25.18 12.94 9.50
C TYR A 99 24.52 13.45 10.78
N THR A 100 23.22 13.22 10.97
CA THR A 100 22.49 13.79 12.11
C THR A 100 22.73 13.00 13.40
N ILE A 101 22.40 11.71 13.39
CA ILE A 101 22.37 10.87 14.59
C ILE A 101 23.75 10.70 15.23
N PRO A 102 24.86 10.49 14.49
CA PRO A 102 26.18 10.38 15.10
C PRO A 102 26.59 11.66 15.85
N SER A 103 26.32 12.83 15.28
CA SER A 103 26.61 14.12 15.93
C SER A 103 25.70 14.37 17.13
N PHE A 104 24.42 14.03 17.04
CA PHE A 104 23.48 14.20 18.15
C PHE A 104 23.79 13.26 19.33
N LYS A 105 24.26 12.04 19.04
CA LYS A 105 24.78 11.11 20.07
C LYS A 105 26.02 11.64 20.79
N ALA A 106 26.78 12.50 20.13
CA ALA A 106 27.94 13.18 20.70
C ALA A 106 27.59 14.56 21.30
N ASP A 107 26.29 14.86 21.46
CA ASP A 107 25.76 16.15 21.91
C ASP A 107 26.24 17.36 21.07
N ASN A 108 26.69 17.11 19.85
CA ASN A 108 27.12 18.14 18.90
C ASN A 108 25.97 18.49 17.96
N PHE A 109 24.92 19.10 18.52
CA PHE A 109 23.71 19.47 17.79
C PHE A 109 23.99 20.48 16.68
N GLN A 110 24.86 21.46 16.93
CA GLN A 110 25.29 22.44 15.94
C GLN A 110 25.84 21.76 14.67
N LYS A 111 26.81 20.85 14.83
CA LYS A 111 27.39 20.11 13.70
C LYS A 111 26.34 19.23 13.03
N GLY A 112 25.55 18.49 13.81
CA GLY A 112 24.53 17.59 13.26
C GLY A 112 23.52 18.33 12.39
N HIS A 113 23.05 19.51 12.81
CA HIS A 113 22.16 20.35 12.00
C HIS A 113 22.84 20.91 10.76
N ALA A 114 24.05 21.47 10.91
CA ALA A 114 24.80 22.04 9.78
C ALA A 114 25.13 20.99 8.71
N ASP A 115 25.64 19.83 9.10
CA ASP A 115 25.94 18.73 8.19
C ASP A 115 24.68 18.20 7.51
N THR A 116 23.57 18.10 8.24
CA THR A 116 22.29 17.61 7.69
C THR A 116 21.77 18.56 6.61
N VAL A 117 21.79 19.87 6.88
CA VAL A 117 21.40 20.89 5.90
C VAL A 117 22.32 20.85 4.68
N ALA A 118 23.64 20.81 4.89
CA ALA A 118 24.61 20.70 3.80
C ALA A 118 24.41 19.43 2.98
N ALA A 119 24.15 18.28 3.61
CA ALA A 119 23.93 17.01 2.94
C ALA A 119 22.66 17.03 2.08
N LEU A 120 21.55 17.60 2.58
CA LEU A 120 20.31 17.73 1.81
C LEU A 120 20.51 18.61 0.57
N ILE A 121 21.17 19.76 0.74
CA ILE A 121 21.49 20.69 -0.35
C ILE A 121 22.40 20.01 -1.38
N ASN A 122 23.49 19.39 -0.94
CA ASN A 122 24.44 18.73 -1.82
C ASN A 122 23.79 17.55 -2.55
N LYS A 123 22.91 16.80 -1.88
CA LYS A 123 22.22 15.67 -2.52
C LYS A 123 21.24 16.13 -3.58
N TYR A 124 20.52 17.21 -3.33
CA TYR A 124 19.62 17.84 -4.30
C TYR A 124 20.40 18.34 -5.53
N ASN A 125 21.50 19.05 -5.32
CA ASN A 125 22.32 19.62 -6.40
C ASN A 125 23.17 18.57 -7.15
N HIS A 126 23.51 17.46 -6.50
CA HIS A 126 24.38 16.39 -7.02
C HIS A 126 23.78 14.99 -6.75
N PRO A 127 22.68 14.62 -7.44
CA PRO A 127 21.97 13.38 -7.18
C PRO A 127 22.82 12.12 -7.41
N GLU A 128 23.89 12.21 -8.18
CA GLU A 128 24.87 11.14 -8.44
C GLU A 128 25.78 10.80 -7.25
N ILE A 129 25.97 11.73 -6.30
CA ILE A 129 26.88 11.54 -5.17
C ILE A 129 26.25 10.60 -4.13
N ALA A 130 27.03 9.64 -3.63
CA ALA A 130 26.61 8.72 -2.58
C ALA A 130 26.41 9.47 -1.26
N VAL A 131 25.48 9.03 -0.41
CA VAL A 131 25.12 9.79 0.81
C VAL A 131 26.32 9.95 1.73
N GLU A 132 27.22 8.99 1.75
CA GLU A 132 28.40 8.94 2.62
C GLU A 132 29.46 10.00 2.25
N ASP A 133 29.42 10.51 1.01
CA ASP A 133 30.39 11.45 0.46
C ASP A 133 29.85 12.89 0.31
N LEU A 134 28.61 13.15 0.79
CA LEU A 134 27.94 14.45 0.62
C LEU A 134 28.55 15.56 1.48
N VAL A 135 29.04 15.18 2.66
CA VAL A 135 29.77 16.05 3.58
C VAL A 135 31.13 15.39 3.77
N THR A 136 32.15 15.96 3.16
CA THR A 136 33.53 15.50 3.36
C THR A 136 34.11 16.21 4.57
N ASP A 137 34.88 15.50 5.40
CA ASP A 137 35.72 16.06 6.47
C ASP A 137 36.86 16.88 5.83
N VAL A 138 36.51 17.94 5.12
CA VAL A 138 37.43 19.01 4.74
C VAL A 138 37.21 20.11 5.77
N SER A 139 37.97 19.98 6.85
CA SER A 139 38.57 21.09 7.62
C SER A 139 37.94 22.46 7.36
N GLU A 140 37.23 23.03 8.34
CA GLU A 140 37.37 24.40 8.89
C GLU A 140 37.79 25.58 7.98
N SER A 141 37.69 25.51 6.65
CA SER A 141 38.45 26.40 5.76
C SER A 141 37.72 26.92 4.53
N ASN A 142 36.41 26.73 4.41
CA ASN A 142 35.59 27.46 3.43
C ASN A 142 34.41 28.26 4.01
N TYR A 143 34.35 28.42 5.34
CA TYR A 143 33.65 29.54 5.96
C TYR A 143 34.67 30.29 6.85
N ILE A 144 34.72 31.61 6.67
CA ILE A 144 35.79 32.49 7.14
C ILE A 144 35.91 32.50 8.69
N SER A 145 37.15 32.24 9.13
CA SER A 145 37.82 32.45 10.41
C SER A 145 37.10 33.17 11.57
N ASP A 146 37.16 32.56 12.77
CA ASP A 146 37.99 33.00 13.93
C ASP A 146 37.25 32.80 15.27
N ALA A 147 37.45 31.67 15.96
CA ALA A 147 37.31 31.57 17.44
C ALA A 147 37.75 30.20 17.99
N THR A 148 38.96 30.19 18.53
CA THR A 148 39.58 29.35 19.58
C THR A 148 38.72 28.31 20.33
N SER A 149 39.21 27.07 20.30
CA SER A 149 38.79 25.84 20.98
C SER A 149 38.85 25.83 22.52
N LEU A 150 37.97 25.06 23.19
CA LEU A 150 38.27 24.34 24.45
C LEU A 150 37.52 22.97 24.54
N PRO A 151 38.09 21.93 25.20
CA PRO A 151 37.66 20.53 25.08
C PRO A 151 36.78 20.02 26.24
N TYR A 152 35.88 19.07 25.95
CA TYR A 152 34.99 18.41 26.92
C TYR A 152 35.45 16.98 27.25
N ASP A 153 35.51 16.66 28.54
CA ASP A 153 35.90 15.36 29.13
C ASP A 153 34.67 14.65 29.72
N ALA A 154 34.47 13.39 29.33
CA ALA A 154 33.25 12.62 29.57
C ALA A 154 33.42 11.63 30.73
N THR A 155 33.34 12.11 31.97
CA THR A 155 33.18 11.23 33.15
C THR A 155 32.39 11.89 34.30
N VAL A 156 31.09 12.19 34.17
CA VAL A 156 30.23 12.48 35.36
C VAL A 156 28.80 11.97 35.19
N SER A 157 28.32 11.27 36.22
CA SER A 157 26.98 10.74 36.46
C SER A 157 25.86 11.79 36.38
N ASN A 158 24.70 11.40 35.82
CA ASN A 158 23.49 12.21 35.67
C ASN A 158 22.81 12.57 37.01
N GLU A 159 23.36 13.55 37.72
CA GLU A 159 22.54 14.62 38.31
C GLU A 159 22.55 15.77 37.29
N VAL A 160 21.39 16.37 36.97
CA VAL A 160 21.35 17.57 36.13
C VAL A 160 21.93 18.73 36.95
N LYS A 161 23.25 18.87 36.93
CA LYS A 161 23.95 20.03 37.44
C LYS A 161 23.69 21.18 36.49
N ARG A 162 22.88 22.15 36.93
CA ARG A 162 22.67 23.39 36.20
C ARG A 162 24.00 24.09 36.01
N THR A 163 24.40 24.24 34.77
CA THR A 163 25.62 24.94 34.38
C THR A 163 25.33 26.42 34.18
N ASN A 164 26.36 27.26 34.24
CA ASN A 164 26.28 28.71 33.95
C ASN A 164 26.01 29.03 32.47
N VAL A 165 25.62 28.04 31.68
CA VAL A 165 25.39 28.15 30.24
C VAL A 165 23.99 28.71 29.94
N TYR A 166 23.03 28.55 30.87
CA TYR A 166 21.69 29.11 30.73
C TYR A 166 21.66 30.54 31.28
N ASP A 167 21.57 31.49 30.36
CA ASP A 167 21.35 32.90 30.64
C ASP A 167 19.89 33.13 31.06
N TYR A 168 19.68 33.58 32.30
CA TYR A 168 18.46 34.28 32.68
C TYR A 168 18.78 35.78 32.80
N GLN A 169 18.35 36.57 31.83
CA GLN A 169 18.52 38.04 31.78
C GLN A 169 19.98 38.54 31.82
N GLY A 170 20.89 37.89 31.11
CA GLY A 170 22.31 38.23 31.02
C GLY A 170 23.16 37.68 32.17
N LYS A 171 22.60 36.86 33.08
CA LYS A 171 23.29 36.39 34.29
C LYS A 171 23.56 34.89 34.27
N ALA A 172 24.74 34.51 34.75
CA ALA A 172 25.08 33.13 35.02
C ALA A 172 24.27 32.59 36.21
N TYR A 173 23.89 31.31 36.18
CA TYR A 173 23.10 30.66 37.25
C TYR A 173 23.71 30.80 38.65
N THR A 174 25.05 30.79 38.77
CA THR A 174 25.75 31.05 40.04
C THR A 174 25.51 32.44 40.61
N ASP A 175 25.29 33.41 39.72
CA ASP A 175 25.19 34.84 40.04
C ASP A 175 23.74 35.29 40.23
N LEU A 176 22.78 34.36 40.01
CA LEU A 176 21.38 34.57 40.35
C LEU A 176 21.20 34.57 41.87
N SER A 177 20.45 35.56 42.34
CA SER A 177 19.93 35.61 43.71
C SER A 177 19.01 34.41 43.99
N LEU A 178 18.77 34.14 45.27
CA LEU A 178 17.88 33.06 45.69
C LEU A 178 16.45 33.24 45.14
N GLU A 179 15.99 34.49 45.05
CA GLU A 179 14.67 34.85 44.52
C GLU A 179 14.58 34.65 43.00
N GLU A 180 15.62 35.04 42.24
CA GLU A 180 15.70 34.79 40.80
C GLU A 180 15.75 33.29 40.47
N LYS A 181 16.43 32.49 41.31
CA LYS A 181 16.44 31.02 41.18
C LYS A 181 15.04 30.43 41.39
N GLN A 182 14.28 30.94 42.37
CA GLN A 182 12.91 30.51 42.62
C GLN A 182 11.96 30.91 41.48
N ILE A 183 12.09 32.12 40.93
CA ILE A 183 11.32 32.57 39.76
C ILE A 183 11.63 31.69 38.55
N LEU A 184 12.91 31.38 38.31
CA LEU A 184 13.34 30.49 37.23
C LEU A 184 12.76 29.08 37.40
N ASP A 185 12.80 28.52 38.62
CA ASP A 185 12.22 27.21 38.94
C ASP A 185 10.71 27.20 38.68
N GLN A 186 10.00 28.23 39.14
CA GLN A 186 8.56 28.36 38.97
C GLN A 186 8.18 28.58 37.49
N THR A 187 9.01 29.29 36.73
CA THR A 187 8.83 29.48 35.29
C THR A 187 9.00 28.16 34.54
N ILE A 188 10.00 27.35 34.89
CA ILE A 188 10.24 26.01 34.31
C ILE A 188 9.10 25.05 34.68
N GLU A 189 8.62 25.09 35.93
CA GLU A 189 7.51 24.26 36.38
C GLU A 189 6.20 24.66 35.67
N THR A 190 5.99 25.96 35.44
CA THR A 190 4.87 26.49 34.63
C THR A 190 5.01 26.07 33.16
N TYR A 191 6.21 26.08 32.60
CA TYR A 191 6.50 25.64 31.23
C TYR A 191 6.24 24.14 31.04
N ASN A 192 6.61 23.31 32.01
CA ASN A 192 6.38 21.87 31.99
C ASN A 192 4.91 21.47 32.19
N THR A 193 4.08 22.37 32.73
CA THR A 193 2.68 22.08 33.06
C THR A 193 1.67 22.75 32.12
N THR A 194 2.11 23.70 31.28
CA THR A 194 1.21 24.48 30.42
C THR A 194 1.58 24.30 28.94
N PRO A 195 0.85 23.46 28.17
CA PRO A 195 1.16 23.17 26.77
C PRO A 195 1.06 24.38 25.83
N ASN A 196 0.47 25.49 26.28
CA ASN A 196 0.09 26.66 25.47
C ASN A 196 0.65 27.97 26.05
N PHE A 197 1.94 27.99 26.39
CA PHE A 197 2.64 29.11 27.06
C PHE A 197 2.43 30.51 26.44
N PHE A 198 2.10 30.60 25.14
CA PHE A 198 1.89 31.88 24.44
C PHE A 198 0.45 32.40 24.47
N LEU A 199 -0.49 31.66 25.06
CA LEU A 199 -1.92 32.01 25.07
C LEU A 199 -2.36 32.35 26.49
N ASN A 200 -3.15 33.42 26.65
CA ASN A 200 -3.79 33.70 27.94
C ASN A 200 -4.81 32.59 28.30
N ASP A 201 -5.27 32.55 29.56
CA ASP A 201 -6.20 31.50 30.05
C ASP A 201 -7.48 31.39 29.19
N GLU A 202 -7.96 32.52 28.66
CA GLU A 202 -9.15 32.56 27.80
C GLU A 202 -8.87 32.02 26.39
N GLU A 203 -7.72 32.36 25.81
CA GLU A 203 -7.26 31.88 24.51
C GLU A 203 -6.94 30.37 24.55
N SER A 204 -6.31 29.88 25.62
CA SER A 204 -6.08 28.46 25.83
C SER A 204 -7.39 27.68 25.93
N ARG A 205 -8.39 28.23 26.63
CA ARG A 205 -9.73 27.63 26.74
C ARG A 205 -10.41 27.59 25.37
N LEU A 206 -10.37 28.70 24.62
CA LEU A 206 -10.94 28.79 23.26
C LEU A 206 -10.25 27.85 22.28
N LEU A 207 -8.93 27.67 22.39
CA LEU A 207 -8.18 26.74 21.55
C LEU A 207 -8.59 25.28 21.86
N ASN A 208 -8.64 24.91 23.13
CA ASN A 208 -9.07 23.57 23.54
C ASN A 208 -10.52 23.29 23.13
N GLU A 209 -11.40 24.29 23.20
CA GLU A 209 -12.79 24.19 22.73
C GLU A 209 -12.84 24.00 21.20
N LYS A 210 -12.05 24.75 20.43
CA LYS A 210 -11.91 24.56 18.97
C LYS A 210 -11.32 23.21 18.58
N ILE A 211 -10.32 22.72 19.32
CA ILE A 211 -9.73 21.39 19.09
C ILE A 211 -10.79 20.31 19.35
N ALA A 212 -11.49 20.39 20.48
CA ALA A 212 -12.56 19.45 20.81
C ALA A 212 -13.72 19.50 19.79
N GLU A 213 -14.03 20.67 19.24
CA GLU A 213 -15.00 20.84 18.17
C GLU A 213 -14.49 20.25 16.84
N GLY A 214 -13.22 20.45 16.50
CA GLY A 214 -12.56 19.84 15.34
C GLY A 214 -12.54 18.31 15.41
N GLU A 215 -12.13 17.73 16.54
CA GLU A 215 -12.14 16.28 16.77
C GLU A 215 -13.55 15.67 16.66
N ARG A 216 -14.59 16.42 17.09
CA ARG A 216 -15.99 16.00 16.94
C ARG A 216 -16.40 15.98 15.48
N LEU A 217 -16.09 17.04 14.73
CA LEU A 217 -16.40 17.14 13.30
C LEU A 217 -15.71 16.04 12.50
N GLU A 218 -14.42 15.81 12.74
CA GLU A 218 -13.67 14.73 12.07
C GLU A 218 -14.27 13.35 12.37
N ARG A 219 -14.74 13.11 13.60
CA ARG A 219 -15.40 11.85 13.97
C ARG A 219 -16.75 11.68 13.28
N GLU A 220 -17.53 12.75 13.18
CA GLU A 220 -18.81 12.74 12.46
C GLU A 220 -18.61 12.54 10.96
N GLU A 221 -17.64 13.20 10.34
CA GLU A 221 -17.28 13.02 8.93
C GLU A 221 -16.77 11.60 8.65
N SER A 222 -15.88 11.06 9.51
CA SER A 222 -15.39 9.68 9.42
C SER A 222 -16.54 8.66 9.50
N PHE A 223 -17.50 8.88 10.41
CA PHE A 223 -18.69 8.03 10.53
C PHE A 223 -19.58 8.11 9.27
N HIS A 224 -19.87 9.32 8.79
CA HIS A 224 -20.66 9.54 7.58
C HIS A 224 -20.02 8.91 6.34
N PHE A 225 -18.71 9.07 6.17
CA PHE A 225 -17.96 8.45 5.09
C PHE A 225 -18.02 6.92 5.13
N LYS A 226 -17.76 6.32 6.30
CA LYS A 226 -17.81 4.86 6.48
C LYS A 226 -19.23 4.30 6.24
N SER A 227 -20.26 5.01 6.72
CA SER A 227 -21.67 4.61 6.53
C SER A 227 -22.12 4.70 5.07
N THR A 228 -21.80 5.79 4.38
CA THR A 228 -22.12 5.96 2.95
C THR A 228 -21.42 4.93 2.08
N PHE A 229 -20.16 4.59 2.40
CA PHE A 229 -19.42 3.53 1.71
C PHE A 229 -20.10 2.16 1.84
N ILE A 230 -20.54 1.78 3.05
CA ILE A 230 -21.26 0.53 3.30
C ILE A 230 -22.57 0.47 2.52
N LEU A 231 -23.38 1.54 2.58
CA LEU A 231 -24.66 1.61 1.86
C LEU A 231 -24.45 1.58 0.34
N GLY A 232 -23.46 2.29 -0.18
CA GLY A 232 -23.10 2.27 -1.60
C GLY A 232 -22.68 0.88 -2.08
N TYR A 233 -21.85 0.19 -1.29
CA TYR A 233 -21.42 -1.18 -1.58
C TYR A 233 -22.60 -2.17 -1.62
N ILE A 234 -23.49 -2.12 -0.62
CA ILE A 234 -24.71 -2.94 -0.59
C ILE A 234 -25.60 -2.63 -1.80
N GLY A 235 -25.79 -1.34 -2.11
CA GLY A 235 -26.61 -0.89 -3.24
C GLY A 235 -26.09 -1.39 -4.58
N ILE A 236 -24.80 -1.23 -4.86
CA ILE A 236 -24.14 -1.71 -6.09
C ILE A 236 -24.25 -3.24 -6.18
N PHE A 237 -24.02 -3.95 -5.07
CA PHE A 237 -24.10 -5.39 -5.06
C PHE A 237 -25.52 -5.91 -5.36
N LEU A 238 -26.54 -5.35 -4.70
CA LEU A 238 -27.94 -5.68 -4.97
C LEU A 238 -28.31 -5.38 -6.42
N LEU A 239 -27.88 -4.22 -6.93
CA LEU A 239 -28.09 -3.83 -8.33
C LEU A 239 -27.48 -4.84 -9.30
N LEU A 240 -26.22 -5.26 -9.09
CA LEU A 240 -25.55 -6.26 -9.94
C LEU A 240 -26.25 -7.62 -9.87
N ASN A 241 -26.77 -8.02 -8.71
CA ASN A 241 -27.52 -9.27 -8.55
C ASN A 241 -28.84 -9.23 -9.31
N VAL A 242 -29.61 -8.16 -9.14
CA VAL A 242 -30.88 -7.92 -9.86
C VAL A 242 -30.62 -7.85 -11.36
N LEU A 243 -29.59 -7.12 -11.78
CA LEU A 243 -29.21 -7.00 -13.19
C LEU A 243 -28.85 -8.36 -13.78
N GLN A 244 -28.07 -9.20 -13.10
CA GLN A 244 -27.78 -10.56 -13.60
C GLN A 244 -29.05 -11.38 -13.76
N ARG A 245 -29.94 -11.38 -12.74
CA ARG A 245 -31.19 -12.13 -12.80
C ARG A 245 -32.09 -11.65 -13.93
N LEU A 246 -32.16 -10.34 -14.13
CA LEU A 246 -32.90 -9.70 -15.21
C LEU A 246 -32.31 -10.06 -16.58
N LEU A 247 -30.98 -10.02 -16.75
CA LEU A 247 -30.31 -10.44 -17.98
C LEU A 247 -30.58 -11.91 -18.31
N VAL A 248 -30.54 -12.80 -17.30
CA VAL A 248 -30.85 -14.24 -17.49
C VAL A 248 -32.33 -14.46 -17.79
N TRP A 249 -33.22 -13.62 -17.25
CA TRP A 249 -34.65 -13.70 -17.48
C TRP A 249 -35.04 -13.22 -18.90
N ILE A 250 -34.49 -12.09 -19.35
CA ILE A 250 -34.77 -11.48 -20.66
C ILE A 250 -34.15 -12.31 -21.80
N THR A 251 -32.99 -12.94 -21.59
CA THR A 251 -32.34 -13.71 -22.64
C THR A 251 -33.14 -14.98 -22.99
N PRO A 252 -33.63 -15.15 -24.23
CA PRO A 252 -34.43 -16.33 -24.56
C PRO A 252 -33.58 -17.58 -24.83
N SER A 253 -32.35 -17.40 -25.31
CA SER A 253 -31.45 -18.50 -25.71
C SER A 253 -30.82 -19.21 -24.50
N PRO A 254 -30.98 -20.55 -24.34
CA PRO A 254 -30.33 -21.31 -23.28
C PRO A 254 -28.80 -21.18 -23.29
N THR A 255 -28.18 -21.11 -24.47
CA THR A 255 -26.72 -20.96 -24.61
C THR A 255 -26.25 -19.59 -24.11
N ALA A 256 -27.02 -18.52 -24.37
CA ALA A 256 -26.71 -17.19 -23.84
C ALA A 256 -26.84 -17.16 -22.31
N LYS A 257 -27.91 -17.77 -21.76
CA LYS A 257 -28.07 -17.93 -20.30
C LYS A 257 -26.88 -18.63 -19.67
N TYR A 258 -26.39 -19.70 -20.30
CA TYR A 258 -25.22 -20.44 -19.82
C TYR A 258 -23.99 -19.53 -19.71
N HIS A 259 -23.65 -18.78 -20.77
CA HIS A 259 -22.48 -17.92 -20.77
C HIS A 259 -22.57 -16.77 -19.78
N ILE A 260 -23.75 -16.18 -19.60
CA ILE A 260 -23.98 -15.13 -18.61
C ILE A 260 -23.75 -15.70 -17.20
N VAL A 261 -24.46 -16.78 -16.85
CA VAL A 261 -24.33 -17.41 -15.53
C VAL A 261 -22.89 -17.83 -15.27
N HIS A 262 -22.24 -18.51 -16.21
CA HIS A 262 -20.85 -18.95 -16.04
C HIS A 262 -19.88 -17.80 -15.77
N LYS A 263 -20.02 -16.65 -16.45
CA LYS A 263 -19.10 -15.50 -16.29
C LYS A 263 -19.37 -14.66 -15.05
N THR A 264 -20.62 -14.51 -14.64
CA THR A 264 -21.00 -13.55 -13.58
C THR A 264 -21.30 -14.21 -12.23
N ASP A 265 -21.48 -15.54 -12.16
CA ASP A 265 -21.79 -16.25 -10.90
C ASP A 265 -20.67 -16.10 -9.86
N PHE A 266 -19.40 -16.06 -10.31
CA PHE A 266 -18.25 -15.84 -9.41
C PHE A 266 -18.39 -14.56 -8.59
N PHE A 267 -18.64 -13.43 -9.24
CA PHE A 267 -18.71 -12.12 -8.59
C PHE A 267 -19.91 -12.00 -7.65
N LEU A 268 -21.04 -12.60 -8.03
CA LEU A 268 -22.28 -12.47 -7.27
C LEU A 268 -22.36 -13.43 -6.09
N TYR A 269 -21.80 -14.63 -6.22
CA TYR A 269 -21.64 -15.53 -5.10
C TYR A 269 -20.64 -14.98 -4.09
N TYR A 270 -19.54 -14.39 -4.55
CA TYR A 270 -18.56 -13.72 -3.69
C TYR A 270 -19.20 -12.60 -2.87
N GLY A 271 -19.96 -11.71 -3.51
CA GLY A 271 -20.66 -10.66 -2.77
C GLY A 271 -21.82 -11.16 -1.89
N LEU A 272 -22.43 -12.32 -2.13
CA LEU A 272 -23.45 -12.83 -1.18
C LEU A 272 -22.83 -13.29 0.16
N VAL A 273 -21.63 -13.85 0.12
CA VAL A 273 -21.04 -14.54 1.28
C VAL A 273 -19.97 -13.69 1.97
N ILE A 274 -19.19 -12.92 1.22
CA ILE A 274 -18.08 -12.12 1.77
C ILE A 274 -18.55 -10.72 2.16
N SER A 275 -19.55 -10.16 1.47
CA SER A 275 -20.09 -8.84 1.83
C SER A 275 -20.64 -8.76 3.26
N PRO A 276 -21.42 -9.73 3.79
CA PRO A 276 -21.87 -9.68 5.18
C PRO A 276 -20.71 -9.65 6.18
N LEU A 277 -19.62 -10.33 5.86
CA LEU A 277 -18.44 -10.42 6.72
C LEU A 277 -17.57 -9.16 6.60
N ILE A 278 -17.45 -8.56 5.42
CA ILE A 278 -16.86 -7.22 5.26
C ILE A 278 -17.68 -6.21 6.06
N ILE A 279 -19.00 -6.20 5.91
CA ILE A 279 -19.91 -5.29 6.64
C ILE A 279 -19.75 -5.49 8.15
N LEU A 280 -19.69 -6.73 8.63
CA LEU A 280 -19.46 -7.05 10.04
C LEU A 280 -18.12 -6.52 10.53
N ILE A 281 -17.04 -6.74 9.77
CA ILE A 281 -15.70 -6.29 10.14
C ILE A 281 -15.61 -4.76 10.13
N THR A 282 -16.20 -4.10 9.12
CA THR A 282 -16.23 -2.63 9.05
C THR A 282 -17.09 -2.03 10.17
N ALA A 283 -18.24 -2.64 10.48
CA ALA A 283 -19.07 -2.23 11.62
C ALA A 283 -18.34 -2.43 12.96
N LEU A 284 -17.59 -3.52 13.10
CA LEU A 284 -16.76 -3.77 14.28
C LEU A 284 -15.61 -2.76 14.38
N SER A 285 -14.99 -2.38 13.26
CA SER A 285 -13.95 -1.34 13.23
C SER A 285 -14.48 0.05 13.59
N LEU A 286 -15.73 0.34 13.22
CA LEU A 286 -16.44 1.56 13.65
C LEU A 286 -16.67 1.58 15.16
N TYR A 287 -16.93 0.42 15.77
CA TYR A 287 -17.18 0.32 17.21
C TYR A 287 -15.91 0.36 18.06
N LEU A 288 -14.80 -0.24 17.58
CA LEU A 288 -13.57 -0.40 18.36
C LEU A 288 -12.52 0.71 18.15
N GLY A 289 -12.75 1.66 17.24
CA GLY A 289 -11.89 2.84 17.02
C GLY A 289 -10.83 2.70 15.91
N GLU A 290 -10.27 3.84 15.51
CA GLU A 290 -9.35 4.02 14.34
C GLU A 290 -8.11 3.09 14.38
N ALA A 291 -7.59 2.77 15.58
CA ALA A 291 -6.39 1.95 15.74
C ALA A 291 -6.51 0.51 15.22
N LEU A 292 -7.74 0.00 15.05
CA LEU A 292 -7.99 -1.37 14.59
C LEU A 292 -8.33 -1.46 13.10
N PHE A 293 -8.36 -0.33 12.39
CA PHE A 293 -8.59 -0.30 10.95
C PHE A 293 -7.61 -1.20 10.16
N PRO A 294 -6.28 -1.21 10.44
CA PRO A 294 -5.34 -2.09 9.73
C PRO A 294 -5.65 -3.57 9.99
N VAL A 295 -6.03 -3.93 11.22
CA VAL A 295 -6.39 -5.29 11.62
C VAL A 295 -7.64 -5.77 10.89
N SER A 296 -8.61 -4.87 10.70
CA SER A 296 -9.84 -5.16 9.96
C SER A 296 -9.56 -5.60 8.52
N ILE A 297 -8.56 -5.02 7.85
CA ILE A 297 -8.14 -5.40 6.50
C ILE A 297 -7.57 -6.82 6.49
N PHE A 298 -6.70 -7.15 7.44
CA PHE A 298 -6.14 -8.50 7.55
C PHE A 298 -7.21 -9.55 7.83
N LEU A 299 -8.22 -9.22 8.65
CA LEU A 299 -9.36 -10.11 8.91
C LEU A 299 -10.21 -10.31 7.65
N ILE A 300 -10.42 -9.27 6.85
CA ILE A 300 -11.11 -9.40 5.55
C ILE A 300 -10.31 -10.32 4.62
N ILE A 301 -9.00 -10.10 4.45
CA ILE A 301 -8.17 -10.95 3.58
C ILE A 301 -8.14 -12.40 4.08
N GLY A 302 -7.95 -12.60 5.38
CA GLY A 302 -7.96 -13.92 6.00
C GLY A 302 -9.27 -14.66 5.79
N SER A 303 -10.40 -13.96 5.93
CA SER A 303 -11.73 -14.54 5.68
C SER A 303 -11.92 -14.99 4.23
N ILE A 304 -11.38 -14.24 3.27
CA ILE A 304 -11.43 -14.57 1.84
C ILE A 304 -10.64 -15.85 1.58
N VAL A 305 -9.45 -15.98 2.17
CA VAL A 305 -8.59 -17.15 2.02
C VAL A 305 -9.23 -18.38 2.67
N VAL A 306 -9.67 -18.27 3.92
CA VAL A 306 -10.39 -19.36 4.63
C VAL A 306 -11.60 -19.78 3.81
N TYR A 307 -12.34 -18.83 3.26
CA TYR A 307 -13.47 -19.14 2.41
C TYR A 307 -13.10 -19.91 1.13
N PHE A 308 -12.04 -19.53 0.43
CA PHE A 308 -11.57 -20.28 -0.74
C PHE A 308 -11.19 -21.72 -0.38
N LEU A 309 -10.63 -21.94 0.81
CA LEU A 309 -10.23 -23.25 1.29
C LEU A 309 -11.44 -24.14 1.67
N PHE A 310 -12.46 -23.58 2.33
CA PHE A 310 -13.57 -24.39 2.89
C PHE A 310 -14.85 -24.38 2.05
N PHE A 311 -15.14 -23.30 1.31
CA PHE A 311 -16.42 -23.12 0.60
C PHE A 311 -16.27 -23.07 -0.92
N GLY A 312 -15.03 -23.06 -1.43
CA GLY A 312 -14.74 -23.07 -2.88
C GLY A 312 -15.37 -24.26 -3.60
N ASP A 313 -15.23 -25.46 -3.05
CA ASP A 313 -15.74 -26.69 -3.66
C ASP A 313 -17.26 -26.74 -3.71
N HIS A 314 -17.93 -26.34 -2.62
CA HIS A 314 -19.39 -26.32 -2.55
C HIS A 314 -20.00 -25.36 -3.59
N ARG A 315 -19.39 -24.18 -3.77
CA ARG A 315 -19.79 -23.24 -4.83
C ARG A 315 -19.72 -23.88 -6.21
N MET A 316 -18.59 -24.51 -6.52
CA MET A 316 -18.35 -25.08 -7.85
C MET A 316 -19.34 -26.20 -8.15
N GLN A 317 -19.71 -27.00 -7.15
CA GLN A 317 -20.76 -28.01 -7.27
C GLN A 317 -22.14 -27.38 -7.58
N LYS A 318 -22.52 -26.33 -6.85
CA LYS A 318 -23.79 -25.61 -7.08
C LYS A 318 -23.84 -24.95 -8.46
N LEU A 319 -22.75 -24.31 -8.89
CA LEU A 319 -22.63 -23.73 -10.22
C LEU A 319 -22.73 -24.81 -11.31
N LYS A 320 -22.05 -25.94 -11.14
CA LYS A 320 -22.12 -27.08 -12.09
C LYS A 320 -23.56 -27.57 -12.25
N ALA A 321 -24.27 -27.80 -11.15
CA ALA A 321 -25.68 -28.22 -11.19
C ALA A 321 -26.59 -27.20 -11.89
N ARG A 322 -26.41 -25.90 -11.60
CA ARG A 322 -27.17 -24.82 -12.24
C ARG A 322 -26.91 -24.74 -13.74
N LEU A 323 -25.66 -24.88 -14.16
CA LEU A 323 -25.27 -24.87 -15.57
C LEU A 323 -25.79 -26.10 -16.32
N GLN A 324 -25.80 -27.27 -15.68
CA GLN A 324 -26.41 -28.49 -16.24
C GLN A 324 -27.92 -28.32 -16.43
N ALA A 325 -28.63 -27.72 -15.47
CA ALA A 325 -30.05 -27.42 -15.63
C ALA A 325 -30.32 -26.51 -16.84
N ILE A 326 -29.47 -25.49 -17.07
CA ILE A 326 -29.57 -24.61 -18.25
C ILE A 326 -29.28 -25.38 -19.54
N ARG A 327 -28.28 -26.27 -19.54
CA ARG A 327 -27.94 -27.12 -20.69
C ARG A 327 -29.12 -28.01 -21.11
N ASN A 328 -29.93 -28.46 -20.17
CA ASN A 328 -31.07 -29.36 -20.39
C ASN A 328 -32.39 -28.66 -20.75
N ILE A 329 -32.42 -27.32 -20.86
CA ILE A 329 -33.62 -26.59 -21.29
C ILE A 329 -34.00 -27.03 -22.71
N PRO A 330 -35.27 -27.41 -22.97
CA PRO A 330 -35.73 -27.78 -24.31
C PRO A 330 -35.45 -26.70 -25.34
N ARG A 331 -35.02 -27.10 -26.54
CA ARG A 331 -34.67 -26.19 -27.64
C ARG A 331 -35.59 -26.38 -28.82
N THR A 332 -35.85 -25.32 -29.57
CA THR A 332 -36.64 -25.34 -30.80
C THR A 332 -35.73 -25.42 -32.02
N CYS A 333 -36.15 -26.18 -33.04
CA CYS A 333 -35.42 -26.30 -34.28
C CYS A 333 -35.50 -24.98 -35.08
N LYS A 334 -34.37 -24.45 -35.53
CA LYS A 334 -34.34 -23.24 -36.38
C LYS A 334 -34.98 -23.41 -37.75
N HIS A 335 -35.14 -24.65 -38.22
CA HIS A 335 -35.67 -24.93 -39.56
C HIS A 335 -37.19 -25.12 -39.58
N CYS A 336 -37.76 -25.81 -38.59
CA CYS A 336 -39.19 -26.15 -38.58
C CYS A 336 -39.94 -25.73 -37.31
N GLY A 337 -39.26 -25.15 -36.31
CA GLY A 337 -39.88 -24.69 -35.06
C GLY A 337 -40.17 -25.79 -34.03
N ASN A 338 -40.15 -27.07 -34.41
CA ASN A 338 -40.44 -28.18 -33.49
C ASN A 338 -39.38 -28.35 -32.39
N THR A 339 -39.81 -28.84 -31.24
CA THR A 339 -38.93 -29.16 -30.11
C THR A 339 -37.91 -30.22 -30.50
N MET A 340 -36.66 -30.00 -30.11
CA MET A 340 -35.54 -30.90 -30.31
C MET A 340 -35.33 -31.76 -29.06
N THR A 341 -34.80 -32.96 -29.27
CA THR A 341 -34.43 -33.89 -28.19
C THR A 341 -32.91 -33.90 -28.06
N LYS A 342 -32.41 -33.75 -26.82
CA LYS A 342 -30.98 -33.94 -26.52
C LYS A 342 -30.64 -35.42 -26.65
N LEU A 343 -29.57 -35.73 -27.36
CA LEU A 343 -29.03 -37.10 -27.41
C LEU A 343 -28.27 -37.44 -26.12
N SER A 344 -28.09 -38.73 -25.86
CA SER A 344 -27.14 -39.20 -24.86
C SER A 344 -25.70 -39.06 -25.38
N GLU A 345 -24.74 -39.02 -24.45
CA GLU A 345 -23.28 -38.95 -24.70
C GLU A 345 -22.71 -40.11 -25.54
N GLU A 346 -23.48 -41.19 -25.71
CA GLU A 346 -23.08 -42.29 -26.62
C GLU A 346 -23.67 -42.09 -28.03
N ALA A 347 -24.85 -41.48 -28.11
CA ALA A 347 -25.60 -41.32 -29.34
C ALA A 347 -25.15 -40.07 -30.13
N ASP A 348 -24.71 -39.02 -29.44
CA ASP A 348 -24.17 -37.80 -30.03
C ASP A 348 -22.83 -37.99 -30.76
N ASN A 349 -22.00 -38.94 -30.34
CA ASN A 349 -20.74 -39.32 -31.02
C ASN A 349 -20.92 -39.57 -32.53
N LYS A 350 -22.10 -40.01 -32.95
CA LYS A 350 -22.43 -40.23 -34.38
C LYS A 350 -22.54 -38.94 -35.18
N HIS A 351 -22.75 -37.82 -34.51
CA HIS A 351 -22.95 -36.49 -35.07
C HIS A 351 -21.72 -35.56 -34.87
N LEU A 352 -20.78 -35.96 -34.02
CA LEU A 352 -19.57 -35.19 -33.74
C LEU A 352 -18.44 -35.57 -34.71
N SER A 353 -17.59 -34.59 -35.01
CA SER A 353 -16.34 -34.86 -35.72
C SER A 353 -15.35 -35.57 -34.80
N GLN A 354 -14.40 -36.31 -35.39
CA GLN A 354 -13.37 -37.02 -34.62
C GLN A 354 -12.54 -36.09 -33.71
N GLY A 355 -12.40 -34.81 -34.07
CA GLY A 355 -11.74 -33.81 -33.24
C GLY A 355 -12.56 -33.38 -32.03
N GLN A 356 -13.87 -33.25 -32.17
CA GLN A 356 -14.79 -32.93 -31.07
C GLN A 356 -14.88 -34.09 -30.07
N ILE A 357 -15.00 -35.32 -30.56
CA ILE A 357 -14.95 -36.53 -29.73
C ILE A 357 -13.62 -36.59 -28.97
N SER A 358 -12.52 -36.19 -29.62
CA SER A 358 -11.21 -36.15 -28.95
C SER A 358 -11.15 -35.10 -27.84
N GLU A 359 -11.84 -33.95 -27.97
CA GLU A 359 -11.95 -32.93 -26.91
C GLU A 359 -12.76 -33.44 -25.70
N GLU A 360 -13.80 -34.24 -25.95
CA GLU A 360 -14.61 -34.89 -24.91
C GLU A 360 -13.83 -35.97 -24.16
N ILE A 361 -13.09 -36.82 -24.89
CA ILE A 361 -12.25 -37.86 -24.30
C ILE A 361 -11.20 -37.25 -23.35
N VAL A 362 -10.61 -36.12 -23.71
CA VAL A 362 -9.66 -35.40 -22.83
C VAL A 362 -10.34 -34.46 -21.84
N ASN A 363 -11.67 -34.42 -21.83
CA ASN A 363 -12.50 -33.64 -20.92
C ASN A 363 -12.20 -32.12 -20.95
N SER A 364 -11.78 -31.57 -22.09
CA SER A 364 -11.56 -30.13 -22.28
C SER A 364 -12.84 -29.40 -22.66
N VAL A 365 -13.62 -30.01 -23.55
CA VAL A 365 -14.87 -29.49 -24.09
C VAL A 365 -15.88 -30.63 -24.10
N ASP A 366 -17.12 -30.27 -23.83
CA ASP A 366 -18.28 -31.14 -23.75
C ASP A 366 -19.33 -30.62 -24.76
N TYR A 367 -19.74 -31.45 -25.72
CA TYR A 367 -20.66 -31.07 -26.79
C TYR A 367 -22.05 -31.67 -26.59
N ASP A 368 -23.07 -30.81 -26.49
CA ASP A 368 -24.46 -31.29 -26.52
C ASP A 368 -24.98 -31.34 -27.96
N VAL A 369 -25.39 -32.51 -28.43
CA VAL A 369 -26.11 -32.67 -29.70
C VAL A 369 -27.61 -32.77 -29.49
N TRP A 370 -28.35 -31.90 -30.17
CA TRP A 370 -29.81 -31.89 -30.19
C TRP A 370 -30.30 -32.26 -31.57
N VAL A 371 -31.29 -33.16 -31.66
CA VAL A 371 -31.87 -33.59 -32.94
C VAL A 371 -33.36 -33.27 -32.99
N CYS A 372 -33.84 -32.80 -34.13
CA CYS A 372 -35.26 -32.62 -34.38
C CYS A 372 -35.87 -33.90 -34.98
N GLY A 373 -36.88 -34.46 -34.31
CA GLY A 373 -37.57 -35.66 -34.80
C GLY A 373 -38.32 -35.47 -36.11
N SER A 374 -38.75 -34.24 -36.45
CA SER A 374 -39.59 -33.98 -37.63
C SER A 374 -38.79 -33.74 -38.90
N CYS A 375 -37.70 -32.97 -38.84
CA CYS A 375 -36.89 -32.62 -40.03
C CYS A 375 -35.52 -33.29 -40.06
N ARG A 376 -35.18 -34.12 -39.04
CA ARG A 376 -33.88 -34.79 -38.87
C ARG A 376 -32.67 -33.86 -38.81
N ASN A 377 -32.88 -32.54 -38.72
CA ASN A 377 -31.79 -31.60 -38.52
C ASN A 377 -31.26 -31.67 -37.08
N HIS A 378 -29.98 -31.38 -36.90
CA HIS A 378 -29.32 -31.39 -35.60
C HIS A 378 -28.61 -30.06 -35.32
N ALA A 379 -28.37 -29.79 -34.05
CA ALA A 379 -27.63 -28.64 -33.58
C ALA A 379 -26.60 -29.09 -32.53
N ILE A 380 -25.37 -28.65 -32.69
CA ILE A 380 -24.23 -28.99 -31.83
C ILE A 380 -23.89 -27.75 -30.99
N PHE A 381 -23.80 -27.91 -29.67
CA PHE A 381 -23.47 -26.81 -28.75
C PHE A 381 -22.20 -27.13 -27.98
N LYS A 382 -21.24 -26.20 -27.99
CA LYS A 382 -19.92 -26.32 -27.37
C LYS A 382 -19.92 -25.76 -25.94
N PHE A 383 -19.55 -26.56 -24.94
CA PHE A 383 -19.39 -26.12 -23.55
C PHE A 383 -18.00 -26.48 -23.02
N ARG A 384 -17.22 -25.50 -22.57
CA ARG A 384 -15.92 -25.79 -21.94
C ARG A 384 -16.13 -26.42 -20.57
N ASN A 385 -15.30 -27.39 -20.21
CA ASN A 385 -15.32 -27.98 -18.89
C ASN A 385 -14.83 -26.97 -17.84
N ILE A 386 -15.55 -26.89 -16.73
CA ILE A 386 -15.35 -25.90 -15.64
C ILE A 386 -14.80 -26.60 -14.39
N SER A 387 -14.55 -27.91 -14.45
CA SER A 387 -14.13 -28.69 -13.29
C SER A 387 -12.81 -28.13 -12.69
N PRO A 388 -12.72 -27.99 -11.35
CA PRO A 388 -11.49 -27.55 -10.68
C PRO A 388 -10.29 -28.43 -11.00
N GLU A 389 -10.50 -29.71 -11.32
CA GLU A 389 -9.44 -30.63 -11.73
C GLU A 389 -8.75 -30.19 -13.03
N TYR A 390 -9.46 -29.46 -13.89
CA TYR A 390 -8.97 -28.83 -15.11
C TYR A 390 -8.34 -27.44 -14.88
N ILE A 391 -8.74 -26.73 -13.81
CA ILE A 391 -8.35 -25.33 -13.56
C ILE A 391 -7.24 -25.20 -12.48
N TYR A 392 -7.17 -26.12 -11.50
CA TYR A 392 -6.49 -25.92 -10.21
C TYR A 392 -5.59 -27.06 -9.71
N LYS A 393 -5.01 -27.91 -10.58
CA LYS A 393 -3.84 -28.71 -10.15
C LYS A 393 -2.55 -27.90 -10.21
N GLY A 394 -2.43 -26.92 -9.29
CA GLY A 394 -1.20 -26.38 -8.67
C GLY A 394 -0.04 -25.86 -9.53
N THR A 395 -0.06 -26.02 -10.85
CA THR A 395 1.00 -25.57 -11.77
C THR A 395 0.35 -25.11 -13.07
N SER A 396 1.01 -24.21 -13.80
CA SER A 396 0.53 -23.66 -15.08
C SER A 396 0.53 -24.70 -16.22
N PHE A 397 1.31 -25.77 -16.06
CA PHE A 397 1.74 -26.71 -17.11
C PHE A 397 0.75 -27.84 -17.47
N PRO A 398 -0.05 -28.44 -16.57
CA PRO A 398 -0.97 -29.53 -16.89
C PRO A 398 -2.25 -29.07 -17.64
N LYS A 399 -2.41 -27.77 -17.88
CA LYS A 399 -3.56 -27.24 -18.64
C LYS A 399 -3.55 -27.75 -20.08
N ILE A 400 -4.70 -28.22 -20.54
CA ILE A 400 -4.90 -28.62 -21.94
C ILE A 400 -4.94 -27.34 -22.79
N LYS A 401 -4.18 -27.31 -23.89
CA LYS A 401 -4.11 -26.18 -24.82
C LYS A 401 -4.79 -26.50 -26.15
N VAL A 402 -4.97 -25.48 -26.98
CA VAL A 402 -5.37 -25.63 -28.39
C VAL A 402 -4.17 -26.18 -29.18
N CYS A 403 -4.40 -27.23 -29.97
CA CYS A 403 -3.37 -27.78 -30.85
C CYS A 403 -3.07 -26.81 -32.01
N PRO A 404 -1.78 -26.52 -32.31
CA PRO A 404 -1.44 -25.60 -33.40
C PRO A 404 -1.81 -26.13 -34.78
N GLU A 405 -1.81 -27.45 -34.99
CA GLU A 405 -2.17 -28.08 -36.27
C GLU A 405 -3.68 -28.24 -36.44
N CYS A 406 -4.34 -29.02 -35.57
CA CYS A 406 -5.75 -29.38 -35.77
C CYS A 406 -6.75 -28.41 -35.12
N LYS A 407 -6.29 -27.39 -34.39
CA LYS A 407 -7.10 -26.33 -33.74
C LYS A 407 -8.11 -26.80 -32.66
N PHE A 408 -8.16 -28.08 -32.35
CA PHE A 408 -8.95 -28.63 -31.22
C PHE A 408 -8.22 -28.43 -29.89
N GLU A 409 -8.97 -28.28 -28.79
CA GLU A 409 -8.49 -28.19 -27.40
C GLU A 409 -8.06 -29.57 -26.86
N THR A 410 -7.15 -30.24 -27.59
CA THR A 410 -6.71 -31.62 -27.33
C THR A 410 -5.22 -31.73 -27.02
N PHE A 411 -4.54 -30.61 -26.79
CA PHE A 411 -3.09 -30.57 -26.60
C PHE A 411 -2.72 -30.81 -25.13
N VAL A 412 -2.60 -32.10 -24.78
CA VAL A 412 -2.40 -32.57 -23.41
C VAL A 412 -0.91 -32.62 -23.06
N CYS A 413 -0.60 -32.33 -21.79
CA CYS A 413 0.73 -32.58 -21.23
C CYS A 413 0.92 -34.09 -21.06
N LYS A 414 1.85 -34.69 -21.81
CA LYS A 414 2.17 -36.12 -21.70
C LYS A 414 3.25 -36.37 -20.65
N SER A 415 4.28 -35.52 -20.64
CA SER A 415 5.33 -35.54 -19.63
C SER A 415 5.96 -34.17 -19.46
N SER A 416 6.51 -33.93 -18.28
CA SER A 416 7.30 -32.75 -17.98
C SER A 416 8.60 -33.14 -17.32
N ARG A 417 9.69 -32.45 -17.66
CA ARG A 417 11.02 -32.63 -17.07
C ARG A 417 11.56 -31.28 -16.63
N VAL A 418 11.83 -31.12 -15.34
CA VAL A 418 12.46 -29.90 -14.82
C VAL A 418 13.90 -29.85 -15.34
N LEU A 419 14.25 -28.76 -16.03
CA LEU A 419 15.61 -28.53 -16.55
C LEU A 419 16.44 -27.72 -15.54
N SER A 420 15.82 -26.73 -14.92
CA SER A 420 16.41 -25.98 -13.82
C SER A 420 15.37 -25.75 -12.75
N GLU A 421 15.72 -26.05 -11.51
CA GLU A 421 14.85 -25.78 -10.38
C GLU A 421 14.72 -24.28 -10.13
N ALA A 422 13.54 -23.86 -9.68
CA ALA A 422 13.35 -22.50 -9.20
C ALA A 422 14.08 -22.30 -7.87
N THR A 423 14.78 -21.18 -7.75
CA THR A 423 15.39 -20.72 -6.50
C THR A 423 14.64 -19.49 -5.98
N TYR A 424 15.05 -18.93 -4.85
CA TYR A 424 14.46 -17.69 -4.34
C TYR A 424 14.85 -16.44 -5.16
N SER A 425 15.96 -16.52 -5.91
CA SER A 425 16.51 -15.42 -6.72
C SER A 425 16.32 -15.61 -8.22
N SER A 426 16.04 -16.83 -8.69
CA SER A 426 15.89 -17.16 -10.11
C SER A 426 14.68 -18.07 -10.37
N SER A 427 13.99 -17.80 -11.47
CA SER A 427 12.94 -18.69 -11.98
C SER A 427 13.53 -19.98 -12.53
N GLY A 428 12.85 -21.09 -12.33
CA GLY A 428 13.21 -22.38 -12.93
C GLY A 428 12.71 -22.51 -14.37
N LYS A 429 13.14 -23.56 -15.06
CA LYS A 429 12.67 -23.92 -16.41
C LYS A 429 12.23 -25.38 -16.43
N VAL A 430 11.08 -25.63 -17.05
CA VAL A 430 10.56 -26.98 -17.27
C VAL A 430 10.37 -27.23 -18.76
N GLU A 431 10.85 -28.38 -19.23
CA GLU A 431 10.54 -28.93 -20.53
C GLU A 431 9.20 -29.66 -20.44
N VAL A 432 8.21 -29.25 -21.24
CA VAL A 432 6.87 -29.84 -21.27
C VAL A 432 6.65 -30.47 -22.64
N ARG A 433 6.52 -31.79 -22.68
CA ARG A 433 6.20 -32.53 -23.91
C ARG A 433 4.69 -32.67 -24.02
N ARG A 434 4.14 -31.98 -25.01
CA ARG A 434 2.71 -32.02 -25.31
C ARG A 434 2.43 -32.91 -26.49
N ASN A 435 1.32 -33.63 -26.41
CA ASN A 435 0.83 -34.47 -27.50
C ASN A 435 -0.64 -34.15 -27.73
N CYS A 436 -1.02 -33.95 -28.98
CA CYS A 436 -2.39 -33.80 -29.37
C CYS A 436 -3.09 -35.16 -29.33
N ALA A 437 -4.13 -35.30 -28.50
CA ALA A 437 -4.91 -36.54 -28.42
C ALA A 437 -5.59 -36.88 -29.77
N HIS A 438 -5.91 -35.86 -30.58
CA HIS A 438 -6.56 -36.01 -31.88
C HIS A 438 -5.56 -36.33 -33.02
N CYS A 439 -4.79 -35.34 -33.49
CA CYS A 439 -3.91 -35.50 -34.67
C CYS A 439 -2.54 -36.11 -34.38
N LYS A 440 -2.24 -36.45 -33.12
CA LYS A 440 -0.94 -37.00 -32.66
C LYS A 440 0.27 -36.08 -32.88
N HIS A 441 0.04 -34.83 -33.27
CA HIS A 441 1.07 -33.79 -33.30
C HIS A 441 1.68 -33.60 -31.91
N HIS A 442 3.00 -33.49 -31.84
CA HIS A 442 3.72 -33.33 -30.59
C HIS A 442 4.71 -32.19 -30.68
N VAL A 443 4.80 -31.41 -29.60
CA VAL A 443 5.75 -30.30 -29.47
C VAL A 443 6.36 -30.37 -28.08
N THR A 444 7.65 -30.05 -28.02
CA THR A 444 8.35 -29.78 -26.78
C THR A 444 8.35 -28.27 -26.56
N GLU A 445 7.66 -27.82 -25.53
CA GLU A 445 7.62 -26.42 -25.12
C GLU A 445 8.45 -26.22 -23.85
N TYR A 446 9.00 -25.03 -23.67
CA TYR A 446 9.68 -24.65 -22.43
C TYR A 446 8.80 -23.66 -21.68
N GLU A 447 8.53 -23.95 -20.42
CA GLU A 447 7.79 -23.03 -19.56
C GLU A 447 8.59 -22.67 -18.31
N THR A 448 8.29 -21.49 -17.77
CA THR A 448 9.02 -20.92 -16.65
C THR A 448 8.35 -21.30 -15.33
N ILE A 449 9.12 -21.89 -14.41
CA ILE A 449 8.69 -22.13 -13.04
C ILE A 449 8.88 -20.82 -12.27
N PRO A 450 7.84 -20.25 -11.64
CA PRO A 450 7.98 -19.06 -10.80
C PRO A 450 9.06 -19.26 -9.73
N LYS A 451 9.81 -18.20 -9.41
CA LYS A 451 10.81 -18.23 -8.33
C LYS A 451 10.17 -18.72 -7.02
N LYS A 452 10.90 -19.50 -6.22
CA LYS A 452 10.45 -19.88 -4.88
C LYS A 452 10.17 -18.61 -4.09
N GLN A 453 9.04 -18.59 -3.40
CA GLN A 453 8.73 -17.50 -2.48
C GLN A 453 9.12 -17.97 -1.09
N LYS A 454 9.93 -17.18 -0.37
CA LYS A 454 10.07 -17.39 1.06
C LYS A 454 8.70 -17.04 1.64
N SER A 455 8.00 -18.02 2.21
CA SER A 455 6.86 -17.71 3.05
C SER A 455 7.43 -16.94 4.25
N SER A 456 7.36 -15.61 4.21
CA SER A 456 7.56 -14.79 5.39
C SER A 456 6.35 -15.01 6.30
N SER A 457 6.44 -16.03 7.15
CA SER A 457 5.80 -15.94 8.45
C SER A 457 6.54 -14.84 9.21
N GLY A 458 6.02 -13.62 9.13
CA GLY A 458 6.59 -12.45 9.79
C GLY A 458 6.42 -11.17 8.98
N SER A 459 5.32 -10.47 9.26
CA SER A 459 5.19 -9.00 9.34
C SER A 459 5.64 -8.12 8.17
N GLY A 460 4.65 -7.43 7.58
CA GLY A 460 4.75 -6.00 7.25
C GLY A 460 5.30 -5.62 5.87
N GLY A 461 4.48 -4.88 5.10
CA GLY A 461 4.86 -4.05 3.94
C GLY A 461 5.29 -4.85 2.70
N GLY A 462 4.63 -4.80 1.54
CA GLY A 462 4.11 -3.64 0.84
C GLY A 462 4.83 -3.56 -0.51
N GLY A 463 4.10 -3.57 -1.63
CA GLY A 463 4.66 -3.12 -2.92
C GLY A 463 4.19 -3.84 -4.19
N GLY A 464 3.39 -3.10 -4.98
CA GLY A 464 3.21 -3.26 -6.43
C GLY A 464 1.85 -3.86 -6.84
N GLY A 465 0.92 -3.17 -7.51
CA GLY A 465 0.95 -1.90 -8.23
C GLY A 465 0.16 -2.09 -9.54
N GLY A 466 -0.82 -1.20 -9.81
CA GLY A 466 -1.41 -1.01 -11.14
C GLY A 466 -2.94 -1.04 -11.23
N GLY A 467 -3.57 0.15 -11.24
CA GLY A 467 -4.97 0.34 -11.64
C GLY A 467 -5.50 1.71 -11.22
N GLY A 468 -5.33 2.71 -12.09
CA GLY A 468 -5.49 4.13 -11.78
C GLY A 468 -6.90 4.64 -11.52
N GLY A 469 -6.93 5.81 -10.89
CA GLY A 469 -8.08 6.70 -10.72
C GLY A 469 -7.56 8.04 -10.21
N SER A 470 -7.42 9.00 -11.11
CA SER A 470 -7.16 10.40 -10.79
C SER A 470 -8.43 11.02 -10.18
N PHE A 471 -8.33 11.86 -9.15
CA PHE A 471 -9.05 13.15 -8.96
C PHE A 471 -8.94 13.69 -7.50
N GLY A 472 -8.42 14.92 -7.38
CA GLY A 472 -8.56 15.88 -6.25
C GLY A 472 -7.58 15.66 -5.08
N GLY A 473 -6.65 16.55 -4.70
CA GLY A 473 -6.57 18.00 -4.88
C GLY A 473 -6.62 18.67 -3.49
N GLY A 474 -5.45 18.86 -2.85
CA GLY A 474 -5.31 19.65 -1.61
C GLY A 474 -4.24 19.12 -0.65
N SER A 475 -3.10 19.82 -0.59
CA SER A 475 -2.15 19.92 0.53
C SER A 475 -1.71 18.62 1.22
N SER A 476 -0.66 17.98 0.70
CA SER A 476 -0.11 16.74 1.27
C SER A 476 1.41 16.83 1.41
N GLY A 477 1.94 16.59 2.61
CA GLY A 477 3.38 16.42 2.83
C GLY A 477 3.89 15.21 2.04
N GLY A 478 4.99 15.40 1.30
CA GLY A 478 5.57 14.44 0.36
C GLY A 478 6.44 13.36 1.03
N GLY A 479 6.06 12.91 2.23
CA GLY A 479 6.89 11.97 2.97
C GLY A 479 8.15 12.59 3.58
N GLY A 480 8.83 11.78 4.39
CA GLY A 480 9.91 12.24 5.26
C GLY A 480 10.30 11.18 6.28
N SER A 481 11.49 11.31 6.86
CA SER A 481 12.11 10.30 7.70
C SER A 481 12.56 10.83 9.05
N GLY A 482 12.65 9.94 10.04
CA GLY A 482 13.08 10.29 11.39
C GLY A 482 14.11 9.35 11.99
N GLY A 483 14.76 9.80 13.05
CA GLY A 483 15.74 9.04 13.80
C GLY A 483 15.75 9.44 15.27
N SER A 484 16.07 8.47 16.15
CA SER A 484 16.29 8.72 17.57
C SER A 484 17.76 8.54 17.92
N TYR A 485 18.29 9.35 18.84
CA TYR A 485 19.71 9.32 19.21
C TYR A 485 19.95 8.90 20.66
#